data_AF-A0A1J5PA17-F1
#
_entry.id   AF-A0A1J5PA17-F1
#
_cell.length_a   1.000
_cell.length_b   1.000
_cell.length_c   1.000
_cell.angle_alpha   90.00
_cell.angle_beta   90.00
_cell.angle_gamma   90.00
#
_symmetry.space_group_name_H-M   'P 1'
#
loop_
_entity.id
_entity.type
_entity.pdbx_description
1 polymer ?
#
loop_
_entity_poly.entity_id
_entity_poly.type
_entity_poly.pdbx_seq_one_letter_code
_entity_poly.pdbx_strand_id
1 'polypeptide(L)'
;MRLCGSSRTSELATGWPTVGRDSDLDLVVHARNPLSRAEARRRLDALPALGARIDVQMETPAGVVALSEFAGQGDGAILLRGRHGPHLVRDPWDWIAADRPQ
;
A
#
# COMPACT_ATOMS: atom_id res chain seq x y z
N MET A 1 -6.57 6.08 9.94
CA MET A 1 -5.40 5.36 10.49
C MET A 1 -5.91 4.37 11.54
N ARG A 2 -6.14 3.11 11.17
CA ARG A 2 -6.49 2.05 12.13
C ARG A 2 -5.23 1.23 12.39
N LEU A 3 -4.65 1.39 13.57
CA LEU A 3 -3.59 0.54 14.11
C LEU A 3 -4.25 -0.76 14.58
N CYS A 4 -4.02 -1.86 13.87
CA CYS A 4 -4.36 -3.20 14.34
C CYS A 4 -3.05 -3.93 14.60
N GLY A 5 -2.61 -3.92 15.86
CA GLY A 5 -1.30 -4.40 16.27
C GLY A 5 -1.26 -5.91 16.51
N SER A 6 -0.15 -6.52 16.14
CA SER A 6 0.41 -7.67 16.84
C SER A 6 1.60 -7.17 17.66
N SER A 7 1.30 -6.71 18.87
CA SER A 7 2.20 -6.47 20.01
C SER A 7 3.69 -6.24 19.74
N ARG A 8 4.10 -4.96 19.65
CA ARG A 8 5.22 -4.42 20.45
C ARG A 8 5.06 -2.91 20.56
N THR A 9 4.95 -2.44 21.80
CA THR A 9 4.71 -1.05 22.20
C THR A 9 5.80 -0.10 21.70
N SER A 10 5.42 0.96 20.99
CA SER A 10 5.73 2.35 21.37
C SER A 10 5.00 3.35 20.48
N GLU A 11 4.61 4.42 21.13
CA GLU A 11 3.84 5.57 20.67
C GLU A 11 4.58 6.36 19.59
N LEU A 12 3.84 7.05 18.70
CA LEU A 12 3.75 8.51 18.71
C LEU A 12 3.17 9.06 17.40
N ALA A 13 2.09 9.79 17.57
CA ALA A 13 1.64 10.83 16.66
C ALA A 13 2.70 11.94 16.58
N THR A 14 2.94 12.45 15.37
CA THR A 14 3.61 13.72 15.06
C THR A 14 5.03 13.96 15.60
N GLY A 15 6.02 13.88 14.70
CA GLY A 15 7.35 14.50 14.88
C GLY A 15 8.49 13.50 15.11
N TRP A 16 9.16 13.11 14.01
CA TRP A 16 10.48 12.44 13.91
C TRP A 16 11.43 12.69 15.12
N PRO A 17 12.31 11.76 15.57
CA PRO A 17 13.00 10.70 14.78
C PRO A 17 13.30 9.39 15.57
N THR A 18 12.65 8.27 15.25
CA THR A 18 13.16 6.95 15.68
C THR A 18 12.81 5.86 14.67
N VAL A 19 13.07 6.12 13.38
CA VAL A 19 13.14 5.01 12.43
C VAL A 19 14.56 4.45 12.55
N GLY A 20 14.72 3.45 13.41
CA GLY A 20 15.95 2.68 13.45
C GLY A 20 16.26 2.14 12.06
N ARG A 21 17.55 1.97 11.75
CA ARG A 21 18.05 1.50 10.45
C ARG A 21 17.45 0.17 9.97
N ASP A 22 16.84 -0.57 10.91
CA ASP A 22 16.20 -1.87 10.71
C ASP A 22 14.67 -1.85 10.96
N SER A 23 14.07 -0.68 11.11
CA SER A 23 12.62 -0.57 11.32
C SER A 23 11.92 -0.60 9.97
N ASP A 24 11.08 -1.61 9.77
CA ASP A 24 10.10 -1.61 8.68
C ASP A 24 9.08 -0.51 8.96
N LEU A 25 8.95 0.45 8.03
CA LEU A 25 7.96 1.51 8.10
C LEU A 25 6.80 1.18 7.16
N ASP A 26 5.64 0.87 7.73
CA ASP A 26 4.41 0.68 6.97
C ASP A 26 3.71 2.02 6.69
N LEU A 27 3.55 2.38 5.41
CA LEU A 27 2.76 3.54 4.99
C LEU A 27 1.50 3.09 4.26
N VAL A 28 0.36 3.71 4.55
CA VAL A 28 -0.90 3.47 3.83
C VAL A 28 -1.29 4.72 3.06
N VAL A 29 -1.42 4.60 1.74
CA VAL A 29 -1.91 5.62 0.83
C VAL A 29 -3.36 5.34 0.50
N HIS A 30 -4.27 6.21 0.94
CA HIS A 30 -5.68 6.14 0.56
C HIS A 30 -5.89 6.80 -0.80
N ALA A 31 -6.10 5.99 -1.83
CA ALA A 31 -6.34 6.46 -3.19
C ALA A 31 -7.82 6.25 -3.55
N ARG A 32 -8.59 7.34 -3.56
CA ARG A 32 -10.02 7.31 -3.93
C ARG A 32 -10.25 7.37 -5.45
N ASN A 33 -9.26 7.84 -6.19
CA ASN A 33 -9.30 8.01 -7.64
C ASN A 33 -8.22 7.16 -8.29
N PRO A 34 -8.43 6.70 -9.54
CA PRO A 34 -7.44 5.94 -10.28
C PRO A 34 -6.05 6.59 -10.29
N LEU A 35 -5.05 5.79 -9.93
CA LEU A 35 -3.65 6.18 -9.90
C LEU A 35 -2.93 5.42 -11.01
N SER A 36 -2.26 6.11 -11.92
CA SER A 36 -1.44 5.43 -12.92
C SER A 36 -0.21 4.78 -12.29
N ARG A 37 0.28 3.68 -12.87
CA ARG A 37 1.52 3.00 -12.44
C ARG A 37 2.72 3.94 -12.45
N ALA A 38 2.80 4.83 -13.45
CA ALA A 38 3.87 5.84 -13.54
C ALA A 38 3.83 6.83 -12.37
N GLU A 39 2.64 7.27 -11.95
CA GLU A 39 2.48 8.15 -10.80
C GLU A 39 2.78 7.41 -9.48
N ALA A 40 2.34 6.15 -9.35
CA ALA A 40 2.69 5.30 -8.23
C ALA A 40 4.21 5.15 -8.07
N ARG A 41 4.91 4.91 -9.19
CA ARG A 41 6.38 4.83 -9.25
C ARG A 41 7.03 6.13 -8.80
N ARG A 42 6.62 7.28 -9.35
CA ARG A 42 7.15 8.60 -8.95
C ARG A 42 7.02 8.84 -7.44
N ARG A 43 5.90 8.42 -6.85
CA ARG A 43 5.67 8.57 -5.40
C ARG A 43 6.58 7.67 -4.57
N LEU A 44 6.78 6.42 -5.00
CA LEU A 44 7.74 5.51 -4.35
C LEU A 44 9.18 6.02 -4.44
N ASP A 45 9.57 6.52 -5.60
CA ASP A 45 10.93 7.02 -5.85
C ASP A 45 11.25 8.28 -5.02
N ALA A 46 10.24 8.96 -4.47
CA ALA A 46 10.40 10.10 -3.56
C ALA A 46 10.58 9.69 -2.08
N LEU A 47 10.32 8.44 -1.71
CA LEU A 47 10.46 7.90 -0.35
C LEU A 47 11.87 7.47 0.12
N PRO A 48 12.92 7.30 -0.72
CA PRO A 48 14.24 6.86 -0.25
C PRO A 48 14.95 7.81 0.74
N ALA A 49 14.40 9.00 0.95
CA ALA A 49 14.94 9.99 1.89
C ALA A 49 14.98 9.53 3.36
N LEU A 50 14.34 8.40 3.70
CA LEU A 50 14.12 7.99 5.08
C LEU A 50 15.07 6.90 5.59
N GLY A 51 15.99 6.39 4.77
CA GLY A 51 17.04 5.46 5.20
C GLY A 51 16.55 4.12 5.77
N ALA A 52 15.28 3.77 5.55
CA ALA A 52 14.61 2.58 6.06
C ALA A 52 13.81 1.87 4.96
N ARG A 53 13.51 0.59 5.18
CA ARG A 53 12.64 -0.18 4.28
C ARG A 53 11.20 0.30 4.49
N ILE A 54 10.60 0.89 3.47
CA ILE A 54 9.25 1.41 3.53
C ILE A 54 8.34 0.48 2.74
N ASP A 55 7.46 -0.20 3.45
CA ASP A 55 6.40 -1.01 2.85
C ASP A 55 5.17 -0.10 2.67
N VAL A 56 4.91 0.31 1.42
CA VAL A 56 3.78 1.18 1.08
C VAL A 56 2.61 0.36 0.56
N GLN A 57 1.47 0.46 1.24
CA GLN A 57 0.21 -0.12 0.82
C GLN A 57 -0.69 0.97 0.22
N MET A 58 -1.35 0.66 -0.89
CA MET A 58 -2.35 1.53 -1.51
C MET A 58 -3.74 0.95 -1.26
N GLU A 59 -4.55 1.68 -0.50
CA GLU A 59 -5.96 1.38 -0.31
C GLU A 59 -6.76 2.03 -1.44
N THR A 60 -7.46 1.19 -2.19
CA THR A 60 -8.38 1.57 -3.27
C THR A 60 -9.81 1.17 -2.87
N PRO A 61 -10.85 1.65 -3.56
CA PRO A 61 -12.22 1.16 -3.33
C PRO A 61 -12.36 -0.36 -3.48
N ALA A 62 -11.49 -0.99 -4.26
CA ALA A 62 -11.47 -2.42 -4.51
C ALA A 62 -10.85 -3.24 -3.36
N GLY A 63 -10.00 -2.61 -2.55
CA GLY A 63 -9.18 -3.27 -1.54
C GLY A 63 -7.76 -2.71 -1.49
N VAL A 64 -6.86 -3.44 -0.84
CA VAL A 64 -5.48 -3.00 -0.59
C VAL A 64 -4.49 -3.75 -1.48
N VAL A 65 -3.58 -3.03 -2.13
CA VAL A 65 -2.45 -3.60 -2.88
C VAL A 65 -1.13 -3.03 -2.36
N ALA A 66 -0.02 -3.74 -2.56
CA ALA A 66 1.30 -3.15 -2.35
C ALA A 66 1.60 -2.14 -3.47
N LEU A 67 1.95 -0.90 -3.10
CA LEU A 67 2.27 0.15 -4.07
C LEU A 67 3.54 -0.21 -4.86
N SER A 68 4.50 -0.88 -4.24
CA SER A 68 5.73 -1.38 -4.88
C SER A 68 5.44 -2.40 -5.98
N GLU A 69 4.49 -3.32 -5.75
CA GLU A 69 4.03 -4.28 -6.75
C GLU A 69 3.28 -3.58 -7.89
N PHE A 70 2.35 -2.67 -7.56
CA PHE A 70 1.60 -1.91 -8.57
C PHE A 70 2.50 -1.02 -9.43
N ALA A 71 3.50 -0.38 -8.83
CA ALA A 71 4.49 0.43 -9.53
C ALA A 71 5.55 -0.39 -10.27
N GLY A 72 5.55 -1.72 -10.11
CA GLY A 72 6.47 -2.66 -10.75
C GLY A 72 6.57 -2.47 -12.27
N GLN A 73 7.70 -2.89 -12.84
CA GLN A 73 7.89 -2.89 -14.29
C GLN A 73 7.03 -3.99 -14.91
N GLY A 74 6.06 -3.62 -15.77
CA GLY A 74 5.23 -4.53 -16.56
C GLY A 74 3.78 -4.70 -16.09
N ASP A 75 3.00 -5.41 -16.90
CA ASP A 75 1.55 -5.63 -16.72
C ASP A 75 1.24 -6.90 -15.92
N GLY A 76 2.15 -7.29 -15.02
CA GLY A 76 2.01 -8.45 -14.16
C GLY A 76 0.80 -8.33 -13.23
N ALA A 77 0.25 -9.49 -12.85
CA ALA A 77 -0.79 -9.54 -11.84
C ALA A 77 -0.20 -9.18 -10.46
N ILE A 78 -0.93 -8.38 -9.70
CA ILE A 78 -0.59 -7.94 -8.35
C ILE A 78 -1.60 -8.50 -7.36
N LEU A 79 -1.22 -8.60 -6.10
CA LEU A 79 -2.09 -9.12 -5.05
C LEU A 79 -3.00 -8.02 -4.50
N LEU A 80 -4.29 -8.10 -4.84
CA LEU A 80 -5.34 -7.31 -4.21
C LEU A 80 -5.91 -8.06 -2.99
N ARG A 81 -5.75 -7.47 -1.82
CA ARG A 81 -6.37 -7.90 -0.57
C ARG A 81 -7.73 -7.22 -0.46
N GLY A 82 -8.75 -7.87 -1.02
CA GLY A 82 -10.13 -7.42 -0.95
C GLY A 82 -10.86 -7.94 0.29
N ARG A 83 -12.08 -7.46 0.52
CA ARG A 83 -12.95 -7.92 1.62
C ARG A 83 -13.31 -9.40 1.54
N HIS A 84 -13.34 -9.95 0.33
CA HIS A 84 -13.70 -11.35 0.06
C HIS A 84 -12.48 -12.28 -0.04
N GLY A 85 -11.29 -11.76 0.28
CA GLY A 85 -10.04 -12.51 0.22
C GLY A 85 -9.03 -11.94 -0.76
N PRO A 86 -7.89 -12.64 -0.94
CA PRO A 86 -6.84 -12.25 -1.88
C PRO A 86 -7.22 -12.60 -3.32
N HIS A 87 -7.03 -11.65 -4.24
CA HIS A 87 -7.23 -11.83 -5.67
C HIS A 87 -6.01 -11.33 -6.44
N LEU A 88 -5.60 -12.05 -7.49
CA LEU A 88 -4.57 -11.58 -8.43
C LEU A 88 -5.22 -10.77 -9.53
N VAL A 89 -4.90 -9.48 -9.61
CA VAL A 89 -5.49 -8.53 -10.57
C VAL A 89 -4.40 -7.83 -11.38
N ARG A 90 -4.66 -7.48 -12.63
CA ARG A 90 -3.70 -6.68 -13.42
C ARG A 90 -3.79 -5.20 -13.11
N ASP A 91 -5.00 -4.71 -12.85
CA ASP A 91 -5.25 -3.34 -12.46
C ASP A 91 -6.27 -3.33 -11.31
N PRO A 92 -5.91 -2.79 -10.13
CA PRO A 92 -6.83 -2.71 -9.00
C PRO A 92 -7.97 -1.70 -9.23
N TRP A 93 -7.84 -0.80 -10.20
CA TRP A 93 -8.85 0.19 -10.57
C TRP A 93 -9.90 -0.36 -11.52
N ASP A 94 -9.51 -1.30 -12.40
CA ASP A 94 -10.46 -2.06 -13.22
C ASP A 94 -11.18 -3.14 -12.41
N TRP A 95 -10.60 -3.54 -11.28
CA TRP A 95 -11.28 -4.39 -10.32
C TRP A 95 -12.28 -3.56 -9.51
N ILE A 96 -13.42 -3.27 -10.10
CA ILE A 96 -14.58 -2.87 -9.31
C ILE A 96 -14.82 -4.06 -8.37
N ALA A 97 -14.68 -3.85 -7.06
CA ALA A 97 -15.29 -4.70 -6.06
C ALA A 97 -16.80 -4.59 -6.26
N ALA A 98 -17.29 -5.20 -7.33
CA ALA A 98 -18.68 -5.46 -7.52
C ALA A 98 -19.04 -6.22 -6.27
N ASP A 99 -19.88 -5.58 -5.47
CA ASP A 99 -20.73 -6.20 -4.48
C ASP A 99 -21.38 -7.41 -5.17
N ARG A 100 -20.68 -8.56 -5.19
CA ARG A 100 -21.22 -9.83 -5.64
C ARG A 100 -21.71 -10.49 -4.37
N PRO A 101 -23.01 -10.36 -4.05
CA PRO A 101 -23.62 -11.35 -3.17
C PRO A 101 -23.49 -12.72 -3.87
N GLN A 102 -23.15 -13.73 -3.08
CA GLN A 102 -23.41 -15.12 -3.48
C GLN A 102 -24.89 -15.41 -3.23
#